data_AF-A0A7K6RTT6-F1
#
_entry.id   AF-A0A7K6RTT6-F1
#
_cell.length_a   1.000
_cell.length_b   1.000
_cell.length_c   1.000
_cell.angle_alpha   90.00
_cell.angle_beta   90.00
_cell.angle_gamma   90.00
#
_symmetry.space_group_name_H-M   'P 1'
#
loop_
_entity.id
_entity.type
_entity.pdbx_description
1 polymer ?
#
loop_
_entity_poly.entity_id
_entity_poly.type
_entity_poly.pdbx_seq_one_letter_code
_entity_poly.pdbx_strand_id
1 'polypeptide(L)'
;CQGSNRCQPGVLLPVWQPADPSPGDKAARAVVYFVAMMYMFLGVSIIADRFMASIEVITSKEKEITVTKANGETSVGTVRIWNETVSNLTLMALGSSAPEILLSVIEVCGHNFQAGELGPGTIVGSAAFNMFVVIAVCVYVVPSGESRRIKHLRVFFVTAAWSIFAYVWLYLILAVISPGVVQVWEALLTLVFFPACVVAAWAADKRLLFYKSVYKRYRADPRSGIIIGAEAELPKGGEAGGGLPETEEATPDENRREVIRILKDLKQKHPEKELEQLLDTANYYALLQQEKSRAFYRIQATRLLTGAGNVLRRHAGEFARRTAAEEDGEGERCSRIFFEPCLYHCLENCGSVTLSVTCRHGAEAEHTFYVDYRTEDGSAKAGSDYEYSEGTLIFKPGETEKELTIGIIDDDIFEEDEHFFVRLLNLRAGDAEGMFESESAERPAGRLVTPTVATVTILDDDHAGIFGFRERTLRVSECQGTAEVTVVRGSGARGTVLLPYRTRDGTARGGGVHYEDACGELEFGDDETAKTLQVRIVDAEAYERKDNFFIELGQPRWLKRGIS
;
A
#
# COMPACT_ATOMS: atom_id res chain seq x y z
N CYS A 1 12.28 35.50 34.79
CA CYS A 1 11.62 34.47 35.62
C CYS A 1 12.68 33.77 36.45
N GLN A 2 12.72 34.00 37.76
CA GLN A 2 13.45 33.12 38.68
C GLN A 2 12.60 31.85 38.86
N GLY A 3 12.75 30.90 37.93
CA GLY A 3 12.15 29.57 38.04
C GLY A 3 12.96 28.74 39.03
N SER A 4 12.30 28.16 40.02
CA SER A 4 12.92 27.28 41.02
C SER A 4 13.57 26.07 40.33
N ASN A 5 14.88 25.86 40.52
CA ASN A 5 15.63 24.70 40.01
C ASN A 5 15.28 23.37 40.74
N ARG A 6 14.12 23.28 41.40
CA ARG A 6 13.69 22.05 42.07
C ARG A 6 12.69 21.32 41.17
N CYS A 7 13.10 20.17 40.66
CA CYS A 7 12.21 19.24 39.99
C CYS A 7 11.04 18.87 40.92
N GLN A 8 9.81 19.15 40.48
CA GLN A 8 8.61 18.70 41.17
C GLN A 8 8.49 17.17 41.03
N PRO A 9 7.89 16.48 42.01
CA PRO A 9 7.62 15.05 41.89
C PRO A 9 6.76 14.80 40.64
N GLY A 10 7.24 13.95 39.72
CA GLY A 10 6.53 13.64 38.49
C GLY A 10 5.24 12.86 38.77
N VAL A 11 4.20 13.15 37.99
CA VAL A 11 2.85 12.57 38.14
C VAL A 11 2.84 11.07 37.85
N LEU A 12 3.62 10.63 36.84
CA LEU A 12 3.68 9.24 36.37
C LEU A 12 5.04 8.59 36.58
N LEU A 13 6.13 9.34 36.36
CA LEU A 13 7.49 8.87 36.60
C LEU A 13 8.06 9.59 37.82
N PRO A 14 8.39 8.87 38.91
CA PRO A 14 8.91 9.51 40.11
C PRO A 14 10.28 10.13 39.86
N VAL A 15 10.59 11.21 40.57
CA VAL A 15 11.91 11.83 40.53
C VAL A 15 12.93 10.91 41.20
N TRP A 16 13.94 10.46 40.47
CA TRP A 16 15.03 9.67 41.00
C TRP A 16 15.99 10.51 41.85
N GLN A 17 16.19 10.10 43.10
CA GLN A 17 17.16 10.70 44.03
C GLN A 17 18.54 10.02 43.89
N PRO A 18 19.68 10.70 44.18
CA PRO A 18 19.84 12.11 44.55
C PRO A 18 19.65 13.06 43.35
N ALA A 19 19.34 14.32 43.64
CA ALA A 19 19.08 15.37 42.64
C ALA A 19 20.34 15.81 41.86
N ASP A 20 21.54 15.62 42.43
CA ASP A 20 22.83 15.93 41.80
C ASP A 20 23.69 14.68 41.61
N PRO A 21 23.40 13.83 40.60
CA PRO A 21 24.23 12.67 40.30
C PRO A 21 25.39 13.02 39.35
N SER A 22 26.34 12.11 39.20
CA SER A 22 27.49 12.25 38.29
C SER A 22 27.03 12.45 36.83
N PRO A 23 27.83 13.07 35.92
CA PRO A 23 27.40 13.29 34.53
C PRO A 23 27.08 11.98 33.78
N GLY A 24 27.75 10.88 34.12
CA GLY A 24 27.44 9.54 33.58
C GLY A 24 26.09 9.02 34.06
N ASP A 25 25.77 9.19 35.34
CA ASP A 25 24.47 8.85 35.89
C ASP A 25 23.37 9.76 35.32
N LYS A 26 23.63 11.06 35.10
CA LYS A 26 22.67 11.95 34.42
C LYS A 26 22.32 11.44 33.03
N ALA A 27 23.32 11.00 32.26
CA ALA A 27 23.10 10.43 30.94
C ALA A 27 22.32 9.10 30.99
N ALA A 28 22.69 8.18 31.88
CA ALA A 28 21.99 6.91 32.04
C ALA A 28 20.52 7.11 32.46
N ARG A 29 20.28 8.03 33.40
CA ARG A 29 18.92 8.40 33.83
C ARG A 29 18.14 9.02 32.69
N ALA A 30 18.73 9.94 31.93
CA ALA A 30 18.08 10.54 30.77
C ALA A 30 17.65 9.49 29.74
N VAL A 31 18.50 8.49 29.46
CA VAL A 31 18.17 7.37 28.57
C VAL A 31 16.99 6.56 29.13
N VAL A 32 17.00 6.21 30.41
CA VAL A 32 15.89 5.44 31.01
C VAL A 32 14.58 6.24 31.00
N TYR A 33 14.61 7.52 31.39
CA TYR A 33 13.44 8.39 31.30
C TYR A 33 12.95 8.55 29.87
N PHE A 34 13.85 8.68 28.89
CA PHE A 34 13.48 8.77 27.49
C PHE A 34 12.80 7.49 27.00
N VAL A 35 13.35 6.31 27.31
CA VAL A 35 12.77 5.01 26.95
C VAL A 35 11.41 4.81 27.63
N ALA A 36 11.31 5.12 28.92
CA ALA A 36 10.05 5.02 29.66
C ALA A 36 8.99 6.00 29.11
N MET A 37 9.38 7.22 28.79
CA MET A 37 8.51 8.23 28.19
C MET A 37 8.04 7.78 26.80
N MET A 38 8.93 7.24 25.95
CA MET A 38 8.57 6.67 24.66
C MET A 38 7.60 5.49 24.79
N TYR A 39 7.82 4.60 25.76
CA TYR A 39 6.92 3.48 26.02
C TYR A 39 5.52 3.96 26.43
N MET A 40 5.43 4.94 27.32
CA MET A 40 4.16 5.53 27.75
C MET A 40 3.44 6.27 26.62
N PHE A 41 4.17 7.05 25.81
CA PHE A 41 3.60 7.71 24.63
C PHE A 41 3.10 6.73 23.59
N LEU A 42 3.81 5.63 23.36
CA LEU A 42 3.38 4.55 22.48
C LEU A 42 2.08 3.92 22.99
N GLY A 43 1.98 3.63 24.29
CA GLY A 43 0.76 3.12 24.92
C GLY A 43 -0.45 4.05 24.76
N VAL A 44 -0.28 5.35 25.04
CA VAL A 44 -1.33 6.36 24.86
C VAL A 44 -1.73 6.48 23.38
N SER A 45 -0.77 6.43 22.47
CA SER A 45 -1.03 6.49 21.02
C SER A 45 -1.84 5.29 20.52
N ILE A 46 -1.55 4.07 21.00
CA ILE A 46 -2.30 2.86 20.65
C ILE A 46 -3.76 2.95 21.13
N ILE A 47 -3.97 3.41 22.37
CA ILE A 47 -5.32 3.57 22.93
C ILE A 47 -6.11 4.62 22.15
N ALA A 48 -5.48 5.75 21.84
CA ALA A 48 -6.10 6.82 21.06
C ALA A 48 -6.47 6.35 19.64
N ASP A 49 -5.59 5.60 18.97
CA ASP A 49 -5.84 5.06 17.62
C ASP A 49 -6.99 4.04 17.63
N ARG A 50 -7.04 3.16 18.65
CA ARG A 50 -8.15 2.21 18.81
C ARG A 50 -9.49 2.91 19.07
N PHE A 51 -9.47 3.96 19.88
CA PHE A 51 -10.65 4.80 20.14
C PHE A 51 -11.13 5.48 18.84
N MET A 52 -10.21 6.04 18.06
CA MET A 52 -10.50 6.66 16.77
C MET A 52 -11.12 5.70 15.75
N ALA A 53 -10.49 4.54 15.56
CA ALA A 53 -10.99 3.52 14.66
C ALA A 53 -12.41 3.05 15.06
N SER A 54 -12.70 3.02 16.36
CA SER A 54 -14.02 2.63 16.86
C SER A 54 -15.09 3.67 16.51
N ILE A 55 -14.77 4.97 16.61
CA ILE A 55 -15.71 6.04 16.22
C ILE A 55 -15.94 5.99 14.71
N GLU A 56 -14.88 5.86 13.91
CA GLU A 56 -14.98 5.79 12.44
C GLU A 56 -15.92 4.66 12.00
N VAL A 57 -15.74 3.45 12.54
CA VAL A 57 -16.59 2.28 12.27
C VAL A 57 -18.05 2.51 12.67
N ILE A 58 -18.32 3.23 13.76
CA ILE A 58 -19.69 3.53 14.19
C ILE A 58 -20.32 4.52 13.21
N THR A 59 -19.56 5.55 12.81
CA THR A 59 -20.05 6.61 11.95
C THR A 59 -20.23 6.21 10.49
N SER A 60 -19.50 5.21 10.01
CA SER A 60 -19.57 4.70 8.63
C SER A 60 -20.61 3.62 8.41
N LYS A 61 -21.42 3.26 9.43
CA LYS A 61 -22.46 2.24 9.26
C LYS A 61 -23.53 2.69 8.26
N GLU A 62 -23.81 1.82 7.31
CA GLU A 62 -24.88 1.98 6.32
C GLU A 62 -26.04 1.03 6.62
N LYS A 63 -27.26 1.45 6.31
CA LYS A 63 -28.48 0.67 6.45
C LYS A 63 -29.21 0.63 5.12
N GLU A 64 -29.58 -0.57 4.69
CA GLU A 64 -30.46 -0.77 3.55
C GLU A 64 -31.88 -0.36 3.91
N ILE A 65 -32.45 0.55 3.14
CA ILE A 65 -33.84 0.99 3.26
C ILE A 65 -34.55 0.63 1.96
N THR A 66 -35.64 -0.12 2.08
CA THR A 66 -36.53 -0.40 0.96
C THR A 66 -37.52 0.74 0.84
N VAL A 67 -37.40 1.53 -0.24
CA VAL A 67 -38.35 2.61 -0.54
C VAL A 67 -39.32 2.09 -1.59
N THR A 68 -40.59 1.97 -1.22
CA THR A 68 -41.68 1.64 -2.15
C THR A 68 -42.06 2.90 -2.94
N LYS A 69 -41.87 2.85 -4.26
CA LYS A 69 -42.36 3.92 -5.15
C LYS A 69 -43.87 3.75 -5.35
N ALA A 70 -44.55 4.83 -5.75
CA ALA A 70 -46.01 4.86 -5.95
C ALA A 70 -46.55 3.85 -7.00
N ASN A 71 -45.66 3.27 -7.83
CA ASN A 71 -45.99 2.23 -8.81
C ASN A 71 -45.84 0.79 -8.29
N GLY A 72 -45.58 0.59 -6.99
CA GLY A 72 -45.49 -0.75 -6.38
C GLY A 72 -44.14 -1.44 -6.50
N GLU A 73 -43.17 -0.87 -7.23
CA GLU A 73 -41.79 -1.37 -7.26
C GLU A 73 -40.99 -0.92 -6.02
N THR A 74 -40.36 -1.89 -5.34
CA THR A 74 -39.47 -1.68 -4.20
C THR A 74 -38.04 -1.47 -4.69
N SER A 75 -37.50 -0.26 -4.55
CA SER A 75 -36.06 -0.02 -4.75
C SER A 75 -35.34 -0.09 -3.40
N VAL A 76 -34.33 -0.95 -3.30
CA VAL A 76 -33.44 -1.05 -2.12
C VAL A 76 -32.31 -0.05 -2.30
N GLY A 77 -32.18 0.91 -1.38
CA GLY A 77 -31.07 1.86 -1.35
C GLY A 77 -30.31 1.77 -0.03
N THR A 78 -28.97 1.83 -0.09
CA THR A 78 -28.14 1.95 1.10
C THR A 78 -28.06 3.42 1.52
N VAL A 79 -28.42 3.72 2.76
CA VAL A 79 -28.30 5.06 3.34
C VAL A 79 -27.45 4.97 4.59
N ARG A 80 -26.46 5.86 4.74
CA ARG A 80 -25.69 5.99 5.98
C ARG A 80 -26.65 6.19 7.16
N ILE A 81 -26.46 5.42 8.22
CA ILE A 81 -27.30 5.48 9.43
C ILE A 81 -27.17 6.84 10.11
N TRP A 82 -25.95 7.37 10.11
CA TRP A 82 -25.63 8.66 10.71
C TRP A 82 -25.64 9.77 9.66
N ASN A 83 -26.17 10.93 10.05
CA ASN A 83 -26.08 12.14 9.22
C ASN A 83 -24.60 12.54 9.09
N GLU A 84 -24.16 12.83 7.86
CA GLU A 84 -22.76 13.20 7.54
C GLU A 84 -22.26 14.40 8.35
N THR A 85 -23.11 15.41 8.57
CA THR A 85 -22.79 16.59 9.38
C THR A 85 -22.54 16.21 10.84
N VAL A 86 -23.37 15.33 11.39
CA VAL A 86 -23.26 14.87 12.78
C VAL A 86 -22.01 14.02 12.95
N SER A 87 -21.78 13.09 12.03
CA SER A 87 -20.59 12.24 11.96
C SER A 87 -19.30 13.07 11.92
N ASN A 88 -19.18 13.98 10.95
CA ASN A 88 -17.97 14.78 10.75
C ASN A 88 -17.67 15.70 11.94
N LEU A 89 -18.70 16.34 12.50
CA LEU A 89 -18.53 17.24 13.65
C LEU A 89 -18.09 16.45 14.90
N THR A 90 -18.61 15.24 15.08
CA THR A 90 -18.30 14.39 16.23
C THR A 90 -16.90 13.77 16.11
N LEU A 91 -16.54 13.33 14.90
CA LEU A 91 -15.20 12.84 14.58
C LEU A 91 -14.14 13.92 14.78
N MET A 92 -14.41 15.16 14.38
CA MET A 92 -13.47 16.27 14.56
C MET A 92 -13.29 16.65 16.04
N ALA A 93 -14.38 16.65 16.82
CA ALA A 93 -14.34 17.08 18.22
C ALA A 93 -13.74 16.04 19.16
N LEU A 94 -14.14 14.77 19.04
CA LEU A 94 -13.68 13.70 19.92
C LEU A 94 -12.43 12.99 19.40
N GLY A 95 -12.11 13.19 18.13
CA GLY A 95 -11.12 12.35 17.50
C GLY A 95 -9.69 12.78 17.77
N SER A 96 -9.23 13.86 17.12
CA SER A 96 -7.81 14.21 17.13
C SER A 96 -7.32 14.66 18.50
N SER A 97 -8.21 15.21 19.33
CA SER A 97 -7.86 15.81 20.62
C SER A 97 -8.09 14.88 21.82
N ALA A 98 -8.61 13.66 21.63
CA ALA A 98 -8.80 12.70 22.71
C ALA A 98 -7.52 12.40 23.53
N PRO A 99 -6.33 12.16 22.92
CA PRO A 99 -5.13 11.92 23.70
C PRO A 99 -4.68 13.14 24.51
N GLU A 100 -4.83 14.35 23.97
CA GLU A 100 -4.48 15.61 24.65
C GLU A 100 -5.40 15.88 25.85
N ILE A 101 -6.71 15.65 25.67
CA ILE A 101 -7.72 15.75 26.72
C ILE A 101 -7.44 14.72 27.82
N LEU A 102 -7.11 13.48 27.46
CA LEU A 102 -6.82 12.42 28.42
C LEU A 102 -5.57 12.74 29.25
N LEU A 103 -4.51 13.26 28.62
CA LEU A 103 -3.29 13.69 29.32
C LEU A 103 -3.59 14.84 30.31
N SER A 104 -4.42 15.79 29.91
CA SER A 104 -4.83 16.88 30.80
C SER A 104 -5.66 16.40 31.98
N VAL A 105 -6.57 15.43 31.77
CA VAL A 105 -7.34 14.82 32.88
C VAL A 105 -6.41 14.08 33.85
N ILE A 106 -5.44 13.33 33.34
CA ILE A 106 -4.45 12.61 34.18
C ILE A 106 -3.64 13.60 35.01
N GLU A 107 -3.21 14.72 34.43
CA GLU A 107 -2.46 15.77 35.12
C GLU A 107 -3.30 16.46 36.20
N VAL A 108 -4.55 16.84 35.89
CA VAL A 108 -5.46 17.50 36.83
C VAL A 108 -5.81 16.56 37.99
N CYS A 109 -6.08 15.28 37.73
CA CYS A 109 -6.30 14.28 38.77
C CYS A 109 -5.03 14.02 39.60
N GLY A 110 -3.86 14.03 38.97
CA GLY A 110 -2.56 13.85 39.63
C GLY A 110 -2.16 15.00 40.56
N HIS A 111 -2.59 16.23 40.25
CA HIS A 111 -2.31 17.43 41.05
C HIS A 111 -3.48 17.85 41.96
N ASN A 112 -4.30 16.90 42.43
CA ASN A 112 -5.44 17.18 43.33
C ASN A 112 -6.41 18.25 42.79
N PHE A 113 -6.79 18.16 41.51
CA PHE A 113 -7.70 19.08 40.82
C PHE A 113 -7.16 20.51 40.61
N GLN A 114 -5.85 20.70 40.70
CA GLN A 114 -5.19 21.93 40.25
C GLN A 114 -4.76 21.78 38.78
N ALA A 115 -4.98 22.81 37.98
CA ALA A 115 -4.51 22.84 36.60
C ALA A 115 -2.97 22.93 36.59
N GLY A 116 -2.30 21.95 35.98
CA GLY A 116 -0.85 21.94 35.81
C GLY A 116 -0.37 22.82 34.65
N GLU A 117 0.94 22.81 34.39
CA GLU A 117 1.58 23.64 33.35
C GLU A 117 1.15 23.25 31.93
N LEU A 118 0.75 21.99 31.73
CA LEU A 118 0.17 21.51 30.46
C LEU A 118 -1.29 21.97 30.25
N GLY A 119 -1.83 22.80 31.15
CA GLY A 119 -3.24 23.14 31.29
C GLY A 119 -4.01 23.57 30.03
N PRO A 120 -5.29 23.99 30.17
CA PRO A 120 -6.21 24.16 29.04
C PRO A 120 -5.70 25.03 27.88
N GLY A 121 -4.81 25.98 28.15
CA GLY A 121 -4.15 26.81 27.13
C GLY A 121 -3.26 26.03 26.15
N THR A 122 -2.56 25.00 26.61
CA THR A 122 -1.69 24.17 25.75
C THR A 122 -2.52 23.31 24.80
N ILE A 123 -3.66 22.78 25.26
CA ILE A 123 -4.60 22.00 24.45
C ILE A 123 -5.24 22.87 23.35
N VAL A 124 -5.69 24.07 23.71
CA VAL A 124 -6.28 24.99 22.73
C VAL A 124 -5.21 25.50 21.75
N GLY A 125 -3.99 25.74 22.24
CA GLY A 125 -2.85 26.17 21.43
C GLY A 125 -2.38 25.12 20.42
N SER A 126 -2.27 23.85 20.83
CA SER A 126 -1.85 22.75 19.94
C SER A 126 -2.88 22.50 18.83
N ALA A 127 -4.17 22.50 19.17
CA ALA A 127 -5.25 22.38 18.20
C ALA A 127 -5.24 23.52 17.17
N ALA A 128 -5.03 24.76 17.62
CA ALA A 128 -4.94 25.92 16.73
C ALA A 128 -3.72 25.82 15.79
N PHE A 129 -2.56 25.42 16.29
CA PHE A 129 -1.36 25.23 15.46
C PHE A 129 -1.54 24.13 14.41
N ASN A 130 -2.10 22.99 14.82
CA ASN A 130 -2.39 21.88 13.90
C ASN A 130 -3.35 22.30 12.78
N MET A 131 -4.38 23.10 13.08
CA MET A 131 -5.31 23.61 12.08
C MET A 131 -4.61 24.46 10.99
N PHE A 132 -3.64 25.31 11.35
CA PHE A 132 -2.91 26.10 10.36
C PHE A 132 -2.12 25.22 9.39
N VAL A 133 -1.42 24.22 9.90
CA VAL A 133 -0.63 23.29 9.06
C VAL A 133 -1.55 22.46 8.16
N VAL A 134 -2.66 21.95 8.69
CA VAL A 134 -3.65 21.19 7.92
C VAL A 134 -4.24 22.05 6.80
N ILE A 135 -4.64 23.30 7.09
CA ILE A 135 -5.18 24.22 6.08
C ILE A 135 -4.13 24.51 4.99
N ALA A 136 -2.87 24.73 5.37
CA ALA A 136 -1.79 24.97 4.41
C ALA A 136 -1.59 23.78 3.46
N VAL A 137 -1.58 22.55 3.98
CA VAL A 137 -1.50 21.32 3.17
C VAL A 137 -2.74 21.16 2.29
N CYS A 138 -3.94 21.39 2.83
CA CYS A 138 -5.19 21.29 2.07
C CYS A 138 -5.25 22.29 0.90
N VAL A 139 -4.62 23.46 1.03
CA VAL A 139 -4.51 24.44 -0.06
C VAL A 139 -3.40 24.05 -1.04
N TYR A 140 -2.26 23.57 -0.56
CA TYR A 140 -1.12 23.18 -1.39
C TYR A 140 -1.41 21.95 -2.29
N VAL A 141 -2.20 21.00 -1.79
CA VAL A 141 -2.50 19.74 -2.49
C VAL A 141 -3.50 19.91 -3.64
N VAL A 142 -4.17 21.06 -3.76
CA VAL A 142 -5.09 21.31 -4.88
C VAL A 142 -4.28 21.54 -6.16
N PRO A 143 -4.42 20.69 -7.20
CA PRO A 143 -3.70 20.86 -8.46
C PRO A 143 -4.05 22.18 -9.15
N SER A 144 -3.10 22.73 -9.90
CA SER A 144 -3.29 23.98 -10.65
C SER A 144 -4.37 23.80 -11.72
N GLY A 145 -5.57 24.35 -11.49
CA GLY A 145 -6.70 24.31 -12.44
C GLY A 145 -8.02 23.79 -11.85
N GLU A 146 -7.99 23.13 -10.70
CA GLU A 146 -9.20 22.63 -10.03
C GLU A 146 -9.77 23.64 -9.02
N SER A 147 -11.09 23.83 -9.01
CA SER A 147 -11.78 24.64 -7.98
C SER A 147 -12.62 23.74 -7.08
N ARG A 148 -12.33 23.73 -5.78
CA ARG A 148 -13.14 23.01 -4.77
C ARG A 148 -14.09 23.98 -4.08
N ARG A 149 -15.37 23.61 -3.95
CA ARG A 149 -16.41 24.42 -3.28
C ARG A 149 -16.96 23.71 -2.05
N ILE A 150 -17.26 24.49 -1.01
CA ILE A 150 -17.86 24.00 0.24
C ILE A 150 -19.36 23.75 -0.01
N LYS A 151 -19.81 22.49 0.11
CA LYS A 151 -21.22 22.10 -0.13
C LYS A 151 -22.19 22.59 0.95
N HIS A 152 -21.78 22.59 2.23
CA HIS A 152 -22.66 22.90 3.38
C HIS A 152 -22.34 24.25 4.04
N LEU A 153 -22.54 25.37 3.35
CA LEU A 153 -22.29 26.72 3.89
C LEU A 153 -23.10 27.04 5.16
N ARG A 154 -24.29 26.46 5.33
CA ARG A 154 -25.17 26.75 6.49
C ARG A 154 -24.66 26.12 7.78
N VAL A 155 -24.23 24.87 7.70
CA VAL A 155 -23.60 24.15 8.81
C VAL A 155 -22.36 24.92 9.26
N PHE A 156 -21.57 25.42 8.31
CA PHE A 156 -20.40 26.25 8.57
C PHE A 156 -20.73 27.52 9.38
N PHE A 157 -21.82 28.24 9.05
CA PHE A 157 -22.20 29.42 9.84
C PHE A 157 -22.65 29.06 11.27
N VAL A 158 -23.36 27.94 11.45
CA VAL A 158 -23.78 27.47 12.77
C VAL A 158 -22.58 27.05 13.61
N THR A 159 -21.65 26.28 13.05
CA THR A 159 -20.44 25.87 13.75
C THR A 159 -19.55 27.06 14.09
N ALA A 160 -19.37 28.00 13.17
CA ALA A 160 -18.61 29.23 13.43
C ALA A 160 -19.22 30.07 14.57
N ALA A 161 -20.55 30.20 14.62
CA ALA A 161 -21.22 30.91 15.71
C ALA A 161 -21.01 30.23 17.07
N TRP A 162 -21.12 28.89 17.12
CA TRP A 162 -20.85 28.12 18.34
C TRP A 162 -19.38 28.16 18.76
N SER A 163 -18.43 28.22 17.80
CA SER A 163 -17.00 28.39 18.10
C SER A 163 -16.70 29.73 18.75
N ILE A 164 -17.30 30.82 18.26
CA ILE A 164 -17.15 32.15 18.88
C ILE A 164 -17.80 32.14 20.27
N PHE A 165 -18.99 31.56 20.39
CA PHE A 165 -19.67 31.42 21.68
C PHE A 165 -18.84 30.62 22.70
N ALA A 166 -18.13 29.57 22.29
CA ALA A 166 -17.29 28.78 23.18
C ALA A 166 -16.16 29.62 23.83
N TYR A 167 -15.51 30.51 23.07
CA TYR A 167 -14.50 31.43 23.62
C TYR A 167 -15.11 32.46 24.56
N VAL A 168 -16.28 33.00 24.21
CA VAL A 168 -17.01 33.93 25.10
C VAL A 168 -17.43 33.24 26.38
N TRP A 169 -17.92 32.00 26.30
CA TRP A 169 -18.30 31.19 27.45
C TRP A 169 -17.10 30.85 28.34
N LEU A 170 -15.95 30.48 27.75
CA LEU A 170 -14.71 30.24 28.48
C LEU A 170 -14.24 31.49 29.24
N TYR A 171 -14.32 32.66 28.61
CA TYR A 171 -14.04 33.94 29.27
C TYR A 171 -15.03 34.20 30.42
N LEU A 172 -16.31 33.91 30.19
CA LEU A 172 -17.38 34.15 31.16
C LEU A 172 -17.20 33.28 32.42
N ILE A 173 -16.88 31.99 32.29
CA ILE A 173 -16.65 31.11 33.45
C ILE A 173 -15.38 31.48 34.22
N LEU A 174 -14.28 31.82 33.53
CA LEU A 174 -12.98 32.07 34.17
C LEU A 174 -12.81 33.48 34.75
N ALA A 175 -13.49 34.48 34.18
CA ALA A 175 -13.30 35.89 34.55
C ALA A 175 -14.53 36.54 35.20
N VAL A 176 -15.75 36.05 34.93
CA VAL A 176 -16.99 36.73 35.32
C VAL A 176 -17.79 35.95 36.37
N ILE A 177 -18.05 34.65 36.16
CA ILE A 177 -18.86 33.85 37.10
C ILE A 177 -18.00 33.37 38.27
N SER A 178 -16.93 32.63 38.00
CA SER A 178 -16.10 31.99 39.01
C SER A 178 -14.61 32.32 38.75
N PRO A 179 -14.13 33.48 39.22
CA PRO A 179 -12.78 33.95 38.92
C PRO A 179 -11.71 32.91 39.31
N GLY A 180 -11.02 32.35 38.30
CA GLY A 180 -9.92 31.42 38.49
C GLY A 180 -10.28 30.01 38.99
N VAL A 181 -11.56 29.64 39.09
CA VAL A 181 -11.99 28.30 39.54
C VAL A 181 -13.18 27.84 38.69
N VAL A 182 -13.15 26.63 38.14
CA VAL A 182 -14.28 26.06 37.39
C VAL A 182 -15.14 25.22 38.32
N GLN A 183 -16.43 25.55 38.44
CA GLN A 183 -17.39 24.79 39.23
C GLN A 183 -17.93 23.58 38.46
N VAL A 184 -18.37 22.54 39.17
CA VAL A 184 -18.86 21.29 38.55
C VAL A 184 -20.08 21.54 37.65
N TRP A 185 -20.97 22.47 38.02
CA TRP A 185 -22.13 22.79 37.18
C TRP A 185 -21.74 23.54 35.90
N GLU A 186 -20.71 24.39 35.94
CA GLU A 186 -20.18 25.09 34.76
C GLU A 186 -19.59 24.07 33.78
N ALA A 187 -18.87 23.07 34.30
CA ALA A 187 -18.33 21.95 33.54
C ALA A 187 -19.42 21.04 32.95
N LEU A 188 -20.51 20.80 33.71
CA LEU A 188 -21.65 20.04 33.22
C LEU A 188 -22.39 20.80 32.11
N LEU A 189 -22.50 22.12 32.22
CA LEU A 189 -23.15 22.97 31.23
C LEU A 189 -22.33 23.05 29.93
N THR A 190 -21.00 23.16 30.00
CA THR A 190 -20.13 23.02 28.82
C THR A 190 -20.27 21.65 28.16
N LEU A 191 -20.38 20.58 28.94
CA LEU A 191 -20.60 19.24 28.41
C LEU A 191 -21.93 19.15 27.62
N VAL A 192 -22.98 19.81 28.09
CA VAL A 192 -24.30 19.86 27.42
C VAL A 192 -24.29 20.71 26.14
N PHE A 193 -23.44 21.73 26.06
CA PHE A 193 -23.33 22.56 24.84
C PHE A 193 -22.82 21.78 23.63
N PHE A 194 -22.04 20.72 23.82
CA PHE A 194 -21.55 19.91 22.70
C PHE A 194 -22.70 19.16 21.98
N PRO A 195 -23.55 18.35 22.65
CA PRO A 195 -24.75 17.78 22.03
C PRO A 195 -25.70 18.85 21.47
N ALA A 196 -25.86 19.99 22.13
CA ALA A 196 -26.70 21.08 21.65
C ALA A 196 -26.19 21.66 20.31
N CYS A 197 -24.87 21.84 20.17
CA CYS A 197 -24.23 22.26 18.92
C CYS A 197 -24.46 21.23 17.81
N VAL A 198 -24.29 19.93 18.10
CA VAL A 198 -24.53 18.84 17.14
C VAL A 198 -25.98 18.81 16.66
N VAL A 199 -26.95 18.96 17.57
CA VAL A 199 -28.38 19.03 17.23
C VAL A 199 -28.69 20.27 16.41
N ALA A 200 -28.11 21.43 16.74
CA ALA A 200 -28.27 22.66 15.97
C ALA A 200 -27.69 22.53 14.55
N ALA A 201 -26.51 21.91 14.41
CA ALA A 201 -25.89 21.62 13.13
C ALA A 201 -26.74 20.64 12.29
N TRP A 202 -27.27 19.59 12.92
CA TRP A 202 -28.20 18.65 12.28
C TRP A 202 -29.50 19.32 11.83
N ALA A 203 -30.08 20.20 12.66
CA ALA A 203 -31.28 20.95 12.31
C ALA A 203 -31.06 21.93 11.15
N ALA A 204 -29.88 22.56 11.10
CA ALA A 204 -29.47 23.43 10.00
C ALA A 204 -29.28 22.66 8.68
N ASP A 205 -28.78 21.42 8.77
CA ASP A 205 -28.61 20.52 7.63
C ASP A 205 -29.95 19.98 7.10
N LYS A 206 -30.87 19.58 7.99
CA LYS A 206 -32.24 19.11 7.65
C LYS A 206 -33.21 20.22 7.19
N ARG A 207 -32.73 21.44 6.95
CA ARG A 207 -33.50 22.59 6.41
C ARG A 207 -34.76 22.99 7.23
N LEU A 208 -34.77 22.80 8.54
CA LEU A 208 -36.01 23.00 9.31
C LEU A 208 -36.41 24.46 9.59
N LEU A 209 -35.53 25.48 9.44
CA LEU A 209 -35.82 26.77 10.09
C LEU A 209 -35.78 28.10 9.32
N PHE A 210 -35.39 28.22 8.04
CA PHE A 210 -35.30 29.59 7.44
C PHE A 210 -35.70 29.76 5.96
N TYR A 211 -36.44 28.84 5.35
CA TYR A 211 -36.71 28.94 3.90
C TYR A 211 -37.88 29.85 3.48
N LYS A 212 -38.62 30.46 4.40
CA LYS A 212 -39.78 31.30 4.02
C LYS A 212 -39.43 32.77 3.70
N SER A 213 -38.30 33.30 4.17
CA SER A 213 -38.09 34.76 4.17
C SER A 213 -37.14 35.27 3.09
N VAL A 214 -36.24 34.45 2.55
CA VAL A 214 -35.15 34.94 1.66
C VAL A 214 -35.40 34.65 0.17
N TYR A 215 -36.28 33.70 -0.16
CA TYR A 215 -36.55 33.31 -1.56
C TYR A 215 -37.66 34.12 -2.26
N LYS A 216 -38.27 35.10 -1.58
CA LYS A 216 -39.44 35.84 -2.11
C LYS A 216 -39.10 36.94 -3.13
N ARG A 217 -37.83 37.08 -3.57
CA ARG A 217 -37.41 38.22 -4.41
C ARG A 217 -36.99 37.93 -5.85
N TYR A 218 -37.05 36.70 -6.35
CA TYR A 218 -36.83 36.45 -7.77
C TYR A 218 -37.89 35.52 -8.38
N ARG A 219 -38.91 36.19 -8.93
CA ARG A 219 -39.65 35.92 -10.17
C ARG A 219 -40.42 34.60 -10.30
N ALA A 220 -41.74 34.77 -10.32
CA ALA A 220 -42.75 33.81 -10.75
C ALA A 220 -42.74 33.62 -12.28
N ASP A 221 -42.97 32.39 -12.72
CA ASP A 221 -43.72 32.06 -13.95
C ASP A 221 -44.58 30.79 -13.68
N PRO A 222 -45.85 30.72 -14.12
CA PRO A 222 -46.84 29.81 -13.57
C PRO A 222 -47.12 28.64 -14.52
N ARG A 223 -46.40 27.51 -14.41
CA ARG A 223 -46.76 26.24 -15.10
C ARG A 223 -45.91 25.02 -14.65
N SER A 224 -46.06 24.60 -13.40
CA SER A 224 -45.89 23.20 -12.95
C SER A 224 -46.23 23.17 -11.46
N GLY A 225 -47.21 22.42 -10.99
CA GLY A 225 -47.12 20.97 -10.89
C GLY A 225 -46.30 20.60 -9.65
N ILE A 226 -46.97 20.12 -8.60
CA ILE A 226 -46.50 19.92 -7.22
C ILE A 226 -45.17 19.15 -7.15
N ILE A 227 -44.20 19.72 -6.44
CA ILE A 227 -42.87 19.13 -6.17
C ILE A 227 -42.93 18.40 -4.82
N ILE A 228 -42.78 17.07 -4.83
CA ILE A 228 -42.29 16.29 -3.70
C ILE A 228 -40.90 15.79 -4.10
N GLY A 229 -39.91 16.19 -3.31
CA GLY A 229 -38.49 16.07 -3.62
C GLY A 229 -37.96 14.65 -3.54
N ALA A 230 -37.24 14.28 -4.58
CA ALA A 230 -36.05 13.46 -4.52
C ALA A 230 -35.16 13.98 -5.66
N GLU A 231 -34.08 14.68 -5.32
CA GLU A 231 -33.06 15.14 -6.28
C GLU A 231 -32.41 13.90 -6.91
N ALA A 232 -32.96 13.45 -8.03
CA ALA A 232 -32.24 12.74 -9.07
C ALA A 232 -31.95 13.79 -10.15
N GLU A 233 -30.71 14.27 -10.23
CA GLU A 233 -30.29 15.08 -11.37
C GLU A 233 -30.04 14.13 -12.56
N LEU A 234 -30.86 14.29 -13.62
CA LEU A 234 -30.62 13.69 -14.94
C LEU A 234 -29.52 14.49 -15.68
N PRO A 235 -28.65 13.83 -16.47
CA PRO A 235 -27.60 14.51 -17.20
C PRO A 235 -28.16 15.19 -18.45
N LYS A 236 -27.73 16.43 -18.73
CA LYS A 236 -27.88 17.06 -20.03
C LYS A 236 -26.55 16.98 -20.78
N GLY A 237 -26.51 16.20 -21.85
CA GLY A 237 -25.47 16.32 -22.89
C GLY A 237 -25.67 17.60 -23.71
N GLY A 238 -24.70 18.08 -24.47
CA GLY A 238 -23.29 17.71 -24.62
C GLY A 238 -22.64 18.73 -25.56
N GLU A 239 -21.32 18.88 -25.49
CA GLU A 239 -20.44 19.22 -26.61
C GLU A 239 -18.98 19.11 -26.16
N ALA A 240 -18.12 18.75 -27.11
CA ALA A 240 -16.94 17.92 -26.95
C ALA A 240 -15.65 18.62 -26.48
N GLY A 241 -14.80 17.86 -25.79
CA GLY A 241 -13.40 18.19 -25.50
C GLY A 241 -12.80 17.19 -24.50
N GLY A 242 -12.00 16.24 -24.99
CA GLY A 242 -11.56 15.05 -24.26
C GLY A 242 -10.68 15.31 -23.03
N GLY A 243 -10.92 14.49 -22.00
CA GLY A 243 -10.10 14.31 -20.81
C GLY A 243 -10.43 12.96 -20.19
N LEU A 244 -9.39 12.25 -19.73
CA LEU A 244 -9.38 10.87 -19.21
C LEU A 244 -10.43 10.59 -18.11
N PRO A 245 -10.84 9.33 -17.90
CA PRO A 245 -11.90 8.98 -16.95
C PRO A 245 -11.45 9.17 -15.50
N GLU A 246 -12.20 9.96 -14.74
CA GLU A 246 -12.13 10.03 -13.27
C GLU A 246 -12.77 8.78 -12.67
N THR A 247 -12.10 8.22 -11.67
CA THR A 247 -12.48 7.00 -10.95
C THR A 247 -13.74 7.24 -10.10
N GLU A 248 -14.88 6.69 -10.53
CA GLU A 248 -16.11 6.64 -9.74
C GLU A 248 -16.00 5.55 -8.66
N GLU A 249 -16.26 5.92 -7.40
CA GLU A 249 -16.40 4.94 -6.31
C GLU A 249 -17.57 3.99 -6.63
N ALA A 250 -17.26 2.71 -6.84
CA ALA A 250 -18.22 1.70 -7.24
C ALA A 250 -19.38 1.57 -6.24
N THR A 251 -20.61 1.74 -6.73
CA THR A 251 -21.83 1.42 -6.00
C THR A 251 -21.83 -0.06 -5.58
N PRO A 252 -22.47 -0.48 -4.48
CA PRO A 252 -22.55 -1.89 -4.09
C PRO A 252 -23.17 -2.79 -5.17
N ASP A 253 -23.93 -2.19 -6.08
CA ASP A 253 -24.49 -2.84 -7.26
C ASP A 253 -23.44 -3.08 -8.37
N GLU A 254 -22.43 -2.21 -8.49
CA GLU A 254 -21.26 -2.40 -9.36
C GLU A 254 -20.30 -3.46 -8.81
N ASN A 255 -20.02 -3.46 -7.50
CA ASN A 255 -19.23 -4.53 -6.88
C ASN A 255 -19.89 -5.92 -7.06
N ARG A 256 -21.22 -6.00 -6.94
CA ARG A 256 -21.96 -7.24 -7.25
C ARG A 256 -21.84 -7.61 -8.73
N ARG A 257 -21.94 -6.66 -9.65
CA ARG A 257 -21.78 -6.90 -11.09
C ARG A 257 -20.36 -7.32 -11.44
N GLU A 258 -19.36 -6.80 -10.73
CA GLU A 258 -17.95 -7.13 -10.91
C GLU A 258 -17.63 -8.53 -10.40
N VAL A 259 -18.10 -8.89 -9.19
CA VAL A 259 -18.03 -10.27 -8.68
C VAL A 259 -18.73 -11.24 -9.64
N ILE A 260 -19.90 -10.88 -10.18
CA ILE A 260 -20.61 -11.72 -11.17
C ILE A 260 -19.82 -11.82 -12.48
N ARG A 261 -19.15 -10.76 -12.93
CA ARG A 261 -18.31 -10.75 -14.14
C ARG A 261 -17.07 -11.63 -13.94
N ILE A 262 -16.40 -11.49 -12.80
CA ILE A 262 -15.24 -12.31 -12.40
C ILE A 262 -15.65 -13.78 -12.24
N LEU A 263 -16.80 -14.06 -11.63
CA LEU A 263 -17.31 -15.43 -11.45
C LEU A 263 -17.69 -16.07 -12.79
N LYS A 264 -18.22 -15.29 -13.72
CA LYS A 264 -18.51 -15.75 -15.10
C LYS A 264 -17.23 -16.07 -15.86
N ASP A 265 -16.19 -15.25 -15.70
CA ASP A 265 -14.87 -15.47 -16.30
C ASP A 265 -14.15 -16.68 -15.68
N LEU A 266 -14.19 -16.82 -14.35
CA LEU A 266 -13.67 -17.98 -13.63
C LEU A 266 -14.40 -19.27 -13.98
N LYS A 267 -15.72 -19.22 -14.19
CA LYS A 267 -16.52 -20.38 -14.64
C LYS A 267 -16.25 -20.75 -16.10
N GLN A 268 -15.85 -19.80 -16.95
CA GLN A 268 -15.43 -20.07 -18.33
C GLN A 268 -14.01 -20.65 -18.39
N LYS A 269 -13.10 -20.20 -17.52
CA LYS A 269 -11.71 -20.65 -17.45
C LYS A 269 -11.54 -21.98 -16.70
N HIS A 270 -12.41 -22.26 -15.74
CA HIS A 270 -12.41 -23.48 -14.92
C HIS A 270 -13.80 -24.11 -14.83
N PRO A 271 -14.33 -24.67 -15.93
CA PRO A 271 -15.63 -25.35 -15.94
C PRO A 271 -15.67 -26.59 -15.03
N GLU A 272 -14.52 -27.14 -14.66
CA GLU A 272 -14.34 -28.32 -13.80
C GLU A 272 -14.44 -28.04 -12.29
N LYS A 273 -14.39 -26.78 -11.84
CA LYS A 273 -14.40 -26.43 -10.41
C LYS A 273 -15.82 -26.21 -9.88
N GLU A 274 -16.06 -26.59 -8.64
CA GLU A 274 -17.36 -26.41 -7.98
C GLU A 274 -17.73 -24.93 -7.82
N LEU A 275 -19.03 -24.65 -7.89
CA LEU A 275 -19.56 -23.28 -7.89
C LEU A 275 -19.20 -22.50 -6.61
N GLU A 276 -19.11 -23.18 -5.45
CA GLU A 276 -18.69 -22.55 -4.19
C GLU A 276 -17.21 -22.15 -4.19
N GLN A 277 -16.33 -23.02 -4.70
CA GLN A 277 -14.90 -22.70 -4.83
C GLN A 277 -14.66 -21.55 -5.82
N LEU A 278 -15.44 -21.49 -6.91
CA LEU A 278 -15.42 -20.37 -7.85
C LEU A 278 -15.95 -19.07 -7.22
N LEU A 279 -16.95 -19.16 -6.34
CA LEU A 279 -17.51 -18.02 -5.60
C LEU A 279 -16.49 -17.41 -4.64
N ASP A 280 -15.79 -18.25 -3.89
CA ASP A 280 -14.76 -17.79 -2.95
C ASP A 280 -13.53 -17.23 -3.66
N THR A 281 -13.14 -17.83 -4.79
CA THR A 281 -12.08 -17.29 -5.65
C THR A 281 -12.48 -15.93 -6.23
N ALA A 282 -13.74 -15.76 -6.68
CA ALA A 282 -14.26 -14.49 -7.17
C ALA A 282 -14.28 -13.41 -6.07
N ASN A 283 -14.67 -13.78 -4.84
CA ASN A 283 -14.65 -12.89 -3.68
C ASN A 283 -13.22 -12.44 -3.33
N TYR A 284 -12.23 -13.33 -3.44
CA TYR A 284 -10.83 -13.00 -3.22
C TYR A 284 -10.28 -12.01 -4.26
N TYR A 285 -10.55 -12.25 -5.55
CA TYR A 285 -10.14 -11.33 -6.62
C TYR A 285 -10.81 -9.97 -6.51
N ALA A 286 -12.10 -9.92 -6.12
CA ALA A 286 -12.80 -8.66 -5.88
C ALA A 286 -12.18 -7.84 -4.73
N LEU A 287 -11.72 -8.49 -3.65
CA LEU A 287 -11.02 -7.81 -2.55
C LEU A 287 -9.64 -7.26 -2.96
N LEU A 288 -8.98 -7.84 -3.96
CA LEU A 288 -7.71 -7.35 -4.49
C LEU A 288 -7.89 -6.11 -5.37
N GLN A 289 -8.96 -6.09 -6.16
CA GLN A 289 -9.28 -5.03 -7.12
C GLN A 289 -9.97 -3.81 -6.49
N GLN A 290 -10.60 -3.97 -5.33
CA GLN A 290 -11.17 -2.83 -4.60
C GLN A 290 -10.11 -1.77 -4.25
N GLU A 291 -10.45 -0.51 -4.46
CA GLU A 291 -9.63 0.62 -4.02
C GLU A 291 -9.56 0.66 -2.49
N LYS A 292 -8.34 0.62 -1.96
CA LYS A 292 -8.11 0.44 -0.52
C LYS A 292 -8.08 1.80 0.17
N SER A 293 -8.91 1.95 1.20
CA SER A 293 -8.96 3.17 2.01
C SER A 293 -7.64 3.42 2.75
N ARG A 294 -7.36 4.69 3.10
CA ARG A 294 -6.15 5.08 3.87
C ARG A 294 -6.04 4.34 5.22
N ALA A 295 -7.18 3.95 5.81
CA ALA A 295 -7.23 3.16 7.04
C ALA A 295 -6.65 1.76 6.85
N PHE A 296 -6.87 1.13 5.69
CA PHE A 296 -6.32 -0.18 5.37
C PHE A 296 -4.78 -0.16 5.41
N TYR A 297 -4.14 0.83 4.77
CA TYR A 297 -2.68 0.94 4.75
C TYR A 297 -2.07 1.22 6.13
N ARG A 298 -2.76 1.98 6.98
CA ARG A 298 -2.33 2.19 8.38
C ARG A 298 -2.40 0.90 9.18
N ILE A 299 -3.51 0.18 9.13
CA ILE A 299 -3.69 -1.10 9.83
C ILE A 299 -2.69 -2.14 9.32
N GLN A 300 -2.44 -2.17 8.02
CA GLN A 300 -1.45 -3.03 7.38
C GLN A 300 -0.03 -2.77 7.91
N ALA A 301 0.38 -1.50 7.99
CA ALA A 301 1.69 -1.12 8.52
C ALA A 301 1.85 -1.52 9.99
N THR A 302 0.84 -1.28 10.83
CA THR A 302 0.89 -1.63 12.25
C THR A 302 0.91 -3.15 12.47
N ARG A 303 0.20 -3.93 11.63
CA ARG A 303 0.21 -5.40 11.70
C ARG A 303 1.52 -6.03 11.24
N LEU A 304 2.18 -5.43 10.24
CA LEU A 304 3.52 -5.82 9.84
C LEU A 304 4.53 -5.57 10.96
N LEU A 305 4.45 -4.41 11.62
CA LEU A 305 5.35 -4.06 12.74
C LEU A 305 5.14 -4.93 13.99
N THR A 306 3.92 -5.45 14.21
CA THR A 306 3.57 -6.30 15.36
C THR A 306 3.65 -7.81 15.06
N GLY A 307 4.15 -8.21 13.89
CA GLY A 307 4.34 -9.61 13.51
C GLY A 307 3.04 -10.37 13.16
N ALA A 308 1.90 -9.67 13.07
CA ALA A 308 0.59 -10.25 12.76
C ALA A 308 0.34 -10.49 11.26
N GLY A 309 1.35 -10.25 10.42
CA GLY A 309 1.36 -10.49 8.99
C GLY A 309 0.43 -9.57 8.18
N ASN A 310 0.53 -9.69 6.85
CA ASN A 310 -0.30 -8.96 5.90
C ASN A 310 -1.76 -9.48 5.95
N VAL A 311 -2.74 -8.59 6.04
CA VAL A 311 -4.18 -8.93 6.17
C VAL A 311 -4.67 -9.80 5.02
N LEU A 312 -4.24 -9.48 3.80
CA LEU A 312 -4.58 -10.22 2.59
C LEU A 312 -3.92 -11.60 2.57
N ARG A 313 -2.67 -11.70 3.04
CA ARG A 313 -1.91 -12.95 3.12
C ARG A 313 -2.50 -13.91 4.16
N ARG A 314 -3.11 -13.40 5.23
CA ARG A 314 -3.82 -14.23 6.22
C ARG A 314 -5.12 -14.79 5.68
N HIS A 315 -5.90 -14.00 4.94
CA HIS A 315 -7.12 -14.50 4.29
C HIS A 315 -6.79 -15.54 3.21
N ALA A 316 -5.71 -15.32 2.44
CA ALA A 316 -5.17 -16.31 1.51
C ALA A 316 -4.63 -17.57 2.24
N GLY A 317 -4.04 -17.42 3.42
CA GLY A 317 -3.55 -18.53 4.24
C GLY A 317 -4.64 -19.32 4.95
N GLU A 318 -5.75 -18.68 5.35
CA GLU A 318 -6.96 -19.37 5.85
C GLU A 318 -7.72 -20.06 4.72
N PHE A 319 -7.72 -19.49 3.52
CA PHE A 319 -8.23 -20.13 2.30
C PHE A 319 -7.40 -21.39 1.98
N ALA A 320 -6.07 -21.28 1.85
CA ALA A 320 -5.19 -22.42 1.64
C ALA A 320 -5.31 -23.49 2.74
N ARG A 321 -5.57 -23.09 4.00
CA ARG A 321 -5.83 -24.04 5.10
C ARG A 321 -7.21 -24.68 5.03
N ARG A 322 -8.24 -24.01 4.52
CA ARG A 322 -9.58 -24.62 4.31
C ARG A 322 -9.58 -25.55 3.11
N THR A 323 -8.95 -25.15 2.00
CA THR A 323 -8.75 -26.02 0.84
C THR A 323 -7.87 -27.22 1.20
N ALA A 324 -6.80 -27.03 1.98
CA ALA A 324 -5.98 -28.13 2.48
C ALA A 324 -6.73 -29.01 3.52
N ALA A 325 -7.59 -28.43 4.37
CA ALA A 325 -8.39 -29.19 5.33
C ALA A 325 -9.53 -29.98 4.69
N GLU A 326 -10.01 -29.57 3.51
CA GLU A 326 -10.95 -30.37 2.69
C GLU A 326 -10.24 -31.46 1.88
N GLU A 327 -8.95 -31.29 1.54
CA GLU A 327 -8.14 -32.34 0.89
C GLU A 327 -7.49 -33.34 1.88
N ASP A 328 -7.34 -32.99 3.16
CA ASP A 328 -6.74 -33.85 4.19
C ASP A 328 -7.74 -34.83 4.83
N GLY A 329 -9.00 -34.86 4.39
CA GLY A 329 -10.03 -35.76 4.92
C GLY A 329 -10.02 -37.20 4.39
N GLU A 330 -9.39 -37.48 3.24
CA GLU A 330 -9.47 -38.82 2.60
C GLU A 330 -8.16 -39.34 1.97
N GLY A 331 -7.01 -38.68 2.19
CA GLY A 331 -5.84 -38.80 1.30
C GLY A 331 -4.59 -39.53 1.79
N GLU A 332 -4.61 -40.36 2.84
CA GLU A 332 -3.40 -40.96 3.43
C GLU A 332 -2.83 -42.21 2.72
N ARG A 333 -3.47 -42.73 1.67
CA ARG A 333 -3.03 -44.00 1.03
C ARG A 333 -2.53 -43.90 -0.42
N CYS A 334 -2.75 -42.80 -1.13
CA CYS A 334 -2.40 -42.67 -2.56
C CYS A 334 -1.15 -41.78 -2.76
N SER A 335 -0.24 -42.20 -3.64
CA SER A 335 0.96 -41.42 -4.00
C SER A 335 0.60 -40.22 -4.87
N ARG A 336 1.21 -39.06 -4.60
CA ARG A 336 0.92 -37.78 -5.26
C ARG A 336 2.12 -37.30 -6.07
N ILE A 337 1.92 -37.00 -7.35
CA ILE A 337 2.99 -36.51 -8.23
C ILE A 337 2.64 -35.12 -8.75
N PHE A 338 3.58 -34.18 -8.64
CA PHE A 338 3.39 -32.76 -8.99
C PHE A 338 4.75 -32.07 -9.27
N PHE A 339 4.70 -30.89 -9.88
CA PHE A 339 5.89 -30.03 -10.04
C PHE A 339 6.22 -29.25 -8.77
N GLU A 340 7.48 -29.24 -8.38
CA GLU A 340 7.98 -28.41 -7.29
C GLU A 340 9.42 -27.98 -7.57
N PRO A 341 9.70 -26.70 -7.85
CA PRO A 341 8.78 -25.57 -8.06
C PRO A 341 7.87 -25.69 -9.31
N CYS A 342 6.88 -24.81 -9.44
CA CYS A 342 6.01 -24.72 -10.64
C CYS A 342 6.29 -23.51 -11.55
N LEU A 343 7.20 -22.63 -11.13
CA LEU A 343 7.64 -21.44 -11.86
C LEU A 343 9.16 -21.47 -11.94
N TYR A 344 9.69 -21.39 -13.15
CA TYR A 344 11.12 -21.40 -13.44
C TYR A 344 11.47 -20.17 -14.28
N HIS A 345 12.66 -19.64 -14.03
CA HIS A 345 13.22 -18.53 -14.79
C HIS A 345 14.62 -18.94 -15.26
N CYS A 346 14.89 -18.79 -16.54
CA CYS A 346 16.19 -19.05 -17.15
C CYS A 346 16.58 -17.90 -18.07
N LEU A 347 17.88 -17.65 -18.21
CA LEU A 347 18.40 -16.79 -19.26
C LEU A 347 18.41 -17.58 -20.57
N GLU A 348 18.26 -16.88 -21.70
CA GLU A 348 18.30 -17.49 -23.03
C GLU A 348 19.63 -18.24 -23.27
N ASN A 349 20.74 -17.60 -22.90
CA ASN A 349 22.09 -18.17 -22.97
C ASN A 349 22.39 -19.36 -22.01
N CYS A 350 21.42 -19.86 -21.24
CA CYS A 350 21.67 -20.94 -20.29
C CYS A 350 21.83 -22.31 -20.95
N GLY A 351 21.40 -22.44 -22.22
CA GLY A 351 21.46 -23.63 -23.07
C GLY A 351 20.48 -24.74 -22.67
N SER A 352 20.23 -24.97 -21.38
CA SER A 352 19.16 -25.85 -20.92
C SER A 352 18.65 -25.48 -19.53
N VAL A 353 17.36 -25.76 -19.28
CA VAL A 353 16.69 -25.58 -17.99
C VAL A 353 16.34 -26.94 -17.38
N THR A 354 16.59 -27.10 -16.08
CA THR A 354 16.27 -28.33 -15.33
C THR A 354 15.05 -28.11 -14.45
N LEU A 355 14.04 -28.96 -14.62
CA LEU A 355 12.76 -28.96 -13.90
C LEU A 355 12.69 -30.16 -12.97
N SER A 356 12.26 -29.96 -11.72
CA SER A 356 12.09 -31.03 -10.73
C SER A 356 10.62 -31.44 -10.61
N VAL A 357 10.38 -32.76 -10.69
CA VAL A 357 9.08 -33.40 -10.48
C VAL A 357 9.16 -34.27 -9.23
N THR A 358 8.29 -34.00 -8.27
CA THR A 358 8.29 -34.65 -6.96
C THR A 358 7.19 -35.70 -6.87
N CYS A 359 7.55 -36.88 -6.37
CA CYS A 359 6.64 -37.96 -6.01
C CYS A 359 6.58 -38.11 -4.48
N ARG A 360 5.44 -37.73 -3.90
CA ARG A 360 5.14 -37.95 -2.48
C ARG A 360 4.40 -39.27 -2.32
N HIS A 361 5.11 -40.28 -1.86
CA HIS A 361 4.57 -41.63 -1.68
C HIS A 361 3.47 -41.68 -0.60
N GLY A 362 2.42 -42.45 -0.88
CA GLY A 362 1.40 -42.85 0.11
C GLY A 362 1.87 -44.04 0.97
N ALA A 363 0.99 -44.52 1.86
CA ALA A 363 1.30 -45.63 2.77
C ALA A 363 1.67 -46.97 2.09
N GLU A 364 1.38 -47.13 0.80
CA GLU A 364 1.74 -48.30 -0.03
C GLU A 364 2.81 -47.88 -1.07
N ALA A 365 4.09 -48.07 -0.73
CA ALA A 365 5.24 -47.53 -1.46
C ALA A 365 5.92 -48.53 -2.43
N GLU A 366 5.20 -49.53 -2.96
CA GLU A 366 5.81 -50.60 -3.78
C GLU A 366 5.60 -50.46 -5.30
N HIS A 367 4.84 -49.46 -5.77
CA HIS A 367 4.57 -49.29 -7.20
C HIS A 367 5.59 -48.39 -7.89
N THR A 368 5.91 -48.73 -9.15
CA THR A 368 6.65 -47.85 -10.06
C THR A 368 5.66 -46.95 -10.80
N PHE A 369 5.89 -45.64 -10.79
CA PHE A 369 5.04 -44.68 -11.51
C PHE A 369 5.71 -44.22 -12.80
N TYR A 370 4.96 -44.28 -13.90
CA TYR A 370 5.33 -43.76 -15.21
C TYR A 370 4.49 -42.51 -15.47
N VAL A 371 5.14 -41.37 -15.66
CA VAL A 371 4.47 -40.08 -15.92
C VAL A 371 4.98 -39.53 -17.22
N ASP A 372 4.09 -39.36 -18.20
CA ASP A 372 4.47 -38.72 -19.45
C ASP A 372 4.53 -37.20 -19.24
N TYR A 373 5.46 -36.54 -19.90
CA TYR A 373 5.52 -35.08 -19.95
C TYR A 373 5.60 -34.60 -21.40
N ARG A 374 5.08 -33.41 -21.63
CA ARG A 374 5.24 -32.69 -22.90
C ARG A 374 5.41 -31.20 -22.66
N THR A 375 6.13 -30.57 -23.56
CA THR A 375 6.20 -29.11 -23.68
C THR A 375 5.02 -28.57 -24.49
N GLU A 376 4.53 -27.39 -24.13
CA GLU A 376 3.48 -26.66 -24.82
C GLU A 376 3.87 -25.21 -24.97
N ASP A 377 3.67 -24.66 -26.18
CA ASP A 377 3.97 -23.27 -26.49
C ASP A 377 3.12 -22.30 -25.67
N GLY A 378 3.74 -21.22 -25.24
CA GLY A 378 3.08 -20.07 -24.61
C GLY A 378 3.22 -18.84 -25.51
N SER A 379 3.97 -17.84 -25.04
CA SER A 379 4.51 -16.81 -25.94
C SER A 379 5.75 -17.33 -26.67
N ALA A 380 6.59 -18.11 -25.97
CA ALA A 380 7.71 -18.84 -26.55
C ALA A 380 7.22 -20.06 -27.33
N LYS A 381 7.85 -20.30 -28.48
CA LYS A 381 7.57 -21.35 -29.46
C LYS A 381 8.71 -22.35 -29.55
N ALA A 382 8.33 -23.61 -29.66
CA ALA A 382 9.27 -24.67 -29.92
C ALA A 382 9.99 -24.49 -31.28
N GLY A 383 11.31 -24.56 -31.25
CA GLY A 383 12.19 -24.47 -32.41
C GLY A 383 12.72 -23.07 -32.72
N SER A 384 12.16 -22.01 -32.12
CA SER A 384 12.80 -20.69 -32.06
C SER A 384 13.45 -20.45 -30.71
N ASP A 385 12.72 -20.64 -29.60
CA ASP A 385 13.17 -20.15 -28.29
C ASP A 385 13.51 -21.31 -27.34
N TYR A 386 12.92 -22.50 -27.58
CA TYR A 386 13.24 -23.72 -26.84
C TYR A 386 13.07 -24.98 -27.68
N GLU A 387 13.66 -26.10 -27.26
CA GLU A 387 13.56 -27.37 -27.95
C GLU A 387 12.31 -28.17 -27.51
N TYR A 388 11.48 -28.59 -28.47
CA TYR A 388 10.33 -29.46 -28.18
C TYR A 388 10.79 -30.76 -27.51
N SER A 389 10.31 -30.96 -26.29
CA SER A 389 10.65 -32.12 -25.46
C SER A 389 9.38 -32.86 -25.01
N GLU A 390 9.37 -34.18 -25.24
CA GLU A 390 8.36 -35.12 -24.74
C GLU A 390 9.03 -36.41 -24.27
N GLY A 391 8.49 -37.04 -23.22
CA GLY A 391 9.07 -38.27 -22.69
C GLY A 391 8.31 -38.83 -21.49
N THR A 392 8.84 -39.90 -20.90
CA THR A 392 8.24 -40.55 -19.73
C THR A 392 9.22 -40.53 -18.56
N LEU A 393 8.81 -39.94 -17.44
CA LEU A 393 9.49 -40.00 -16.16
C LEU A 393 9.12 -41.29 -15.43
N ILE A 394 10.12 -42.01 -14.93
CA ILE A 394 9.94 -43.29 -14.23
C ILE A 394 10.36 -43.10 -12.78
N PHE A 395 9.41 -43.15 -11.86
CA PHE A 395 9.66 -43.12 -10.42
C PHE A 395 9.68 -44.56 -9.90
N LYS A 396 10.86 -45.05 -9.55
CA LYS A 396 11.00 -46.35 -8.89
C LYS A 396 10.54 -46.26 -7.43
N PRO A 397 10.23 -47.40 -6.79
CA PRO A 397 9.90 -47.42 -5.37
C PRO A 397 10.97 -46.72 -4.52
N GLY A 398 10.57 -45.68 -3.79
CA GLY A 398 11.46 -44.88 -2.94
C GLY A 398 12.14 -43.68 -3.62
N GLU A 399 11.97 -43.47 -4.93
CA GLU A 399 12.46 -42.27 -5.62
C GLU A 399 11.47 -41.12 -5.47
N THR A 400 11.84 -40.10 -4.70
CA THR A 400 10.96 -38.96 -4.41
C THR A 400 11.04 -37.83 -5.43
N GLU A 401 12.05 -37.80 -6.29
CA GLU A 401 12.31 -36.68 -7.20
C GLU A 401 12.92 -37.17 -8.52
N LYS A 402 12.50 -36.56 -9.63
CA LYS A 402 13.10 -36.72 -10.96
C LYS A 402 13.31 -35.35 -11.60
N GLU A 403 14.46 -35.21 -12.23
CA GLU A 403 14.83 -34.02 -12.99
C GLU A 403 14.54 -34.23 -14.49
N LEU A 404 14.05 -33.18 -15.12
CA LEU A 404 13.76 -33.07 -16.55
C LEU A 404 14.56 -31.89 -17.12
N THR A 405 15.37 -32.14 -18.14
CA THR A 405 16.14 -31.09 -18.84
C THR A 405 15.49 -30.74 -20.17
N ILE A 406 15.29 -29.44 -20.43
CA ILE A 406 14.76 -28.91 -21.70
C ILE A 406 15.81 -27.95 -22.28
N GLY A 407 16.12 -28.09 -23.57
CA GLY A 407 17.05 -27.19 -24.27
C GLY A 407 16.43 -25.81 -24.48
N ILE A 408 17.18 -24.75 -24.18
CA ILE A 408 16.84 -23.36 -24.50
C ILE A 408 17.70 -22.96 -25.69
N ILE A 409 17.09 -22.33 -26.68
CA ILE A 409 17.76 -21.87 -27.89
C ILE A 409 18.17 -20.42 -27.65
N ASP A 410 19.41 -20.10 -27.97
CA ASP A 410 20.05 -18.79 -27.79
C ASP A 410 20.23 -18.13 -29.15
N ASP A 411 19.70 -16.93 -29.33
CA ASP A 411 19.93 -16.13 -30.52
C ASP A 411 20.60 -14.75 -30.26
N ASP A 412 20.40 -13.81 -31.19
CA ASP A 412 21.10 -12.51 -31.24
C ASP A 412 20.09 -11.34 -31.36
N ILE A 413 18.79 -11.63 -31.23
CA ILE A 413 17.68 -10.75 -31.50
C ILE A 413 17.01 -10.42 -30.17
N PHE A 414 16.98 -9.14 -29.82
CA PHE A 414 16.26 -8.69 -28.64
C PHE A 414 14.75 -9.02 -28.71
N GLU A 415 14.30 -9.83 -27.75
CA GLU A 415 12.92 -10.23 -27.52
C GLU A 415 12.40 -9.75 -26.14
N GLU A 416 11.09 -9.79 -25.94
CA GLU A 416 10.49 -9.52 -24.61
C GLU A 416 10.53 -10.80 -23.77
N ASP A 417 10.38 -10.72 -22.44
CA ASP A 417 10.31 -11.92 -21.58
C ASP A 417 9.22 -12.89 -22.07
N GLU A 418 9.63 -14.08 -22.50
CA GLU A 418 8.74 -15.08 -23.05
C GLU A 418 8.53 -16.27 -22.12
N HIS A 419 7.46 -17.05 -22.31
CA HIS A 419 7.20 -18.23 -21.49
C HIS A 419 6.61 -19.39 -22.28
N PHE A 420 6.91 -20.60 -21.83
CA PHE A 420 6.31 -21.85 -22.29
C PHE A 420 5.89 -22.72 -21.10
N PHE A 421 5.11 -23.76 -21.38
CA PHE A 421 4.54 -24.64 -20.35
C PHE A 421 5.07 -26.07 -20.49
N VAL A 422 5.18 -26.75 -19.36
CA VAL A 422 5.51 -28.19 -19.31
C VAL A 422 4.42 -28.89 -18.54
N ARG A 423 3.76 -29.87 -19.17
CA ARG A 423 2.62 -30.59 -18.58
C ARG A 423 2.97 -32.02 -18.26
N LEU A 424 2.55 -32.47 -17.08
CA LEU A 424 2.50 -33.89 -16.73
C LEU A 424 1.17 -34.49 -17.17
N LEU A 425 1.25 -35.64 -17.84
CA LEU A 425 0.14 -36.35 -18.45
C LEU A 425 0.26 -37.85 -18.14
N ASN A 426 -0.87 -38.55 -18.29
CA ASN A 426 -0.90 -40.00 -18.42
C ASN A 426 -0.10 -40.77 -17.35
N LEU A 427 -0.45 -40.56 -16.08
CA LEU A 427 0.12 -41.31 -14.96
C LEU A 427 -0.30 -42.78 -15.05
N ARG A 428 0.68 -43.67 -15.19
CA ARG A 428 0.49 -45.13 -15.15
C ARG A 428 1.22 -45.71 -13.95
N ALA A 429 0.58 -46.63 -13.23
CA ALA A 429 1.20 -47.40 -12.17
C ALA A 429 1.45 -48.84 -12.65
N GLY A 430 2.58 -49.44 -12.27
CA GLY A 430 2.90 -50.82 -12.59
C GLY A 430 4.09 -51.34 -11.80
N ASP A 431 4.52 -52.56 -12.14
CA ASP A 431 5.69 -53.21 -11.54
C ASP A 431 6.99 -52.82 -12.24
N ALA A 432 8.13 -53.11 -11.61
CA ALA A 432 9.47 -52.76 -12.12
C ALA A 432 9.78 -53.37 -13.51
N GLU A 433 9.08 -54.43 -13.91
CA GLU A 433 9.16 -55.07 -15.23
C GLU A 433 8.23 -54.46 -16.30
N GLY A 434 7.50 -53.38 -16.01
CA GLY A 434 6.65 -52.68 -16.98
C GLY A 434 5.31 -53.36 -17.28
N MET A 435 4.86 -54.26 -16.39
CA MET A 435 3.50 -54.80 -16.41
C MET A 435 2.56 -53.78 -15.78
N PHE A 436 1.65 -53.23 -16.58
CA PHE A 436 0.63 -52.28 -16.12
C PHE A 436 -0.55 -53.04 -15.50
N GLU A 437 -0.97 -52.65 -14.31
CA GLU A 437 -2.21 -53.19 -13.73
C GLU A 437 -3.39 -52.75 -14.61
N SER A 438 -4.23 -53.71 -15.03
CA SER A 438 -5.47 -53.42 -15.77
C SER A 438 -6.41 -52.64 -14.85
N GLU A 439 -7.05 -51.56 -15.34
CA GLU A 439 -7.98 -50.64 -14.64
C GLU A 439 -9.14 -51.35 -13.87
N SER A 440 -8.81 -52.12 -12.84
CA SER A 440 -9.70 -53.03 -12.11
C SER A 440 -9.57 -52.85 -10.60
N ALA A 441 -8.90 -51.78 -10.14
CA ALA A 441 -8.86 -51.39 -8.75
C ALA A 441 -9.88 -50.27 -8.53
N GLU A 442 -10.78 -50.46 -7.56
CA GLU A 442 -11.77 -49.45 -7.14
C GLU A 442 -11.12 -48.14 -6.62
N ARG A 443 -9.78 -48.07 -6.55
CA ARG A 443 -8.98 -46.95 -6.05
C ARG A 443 -7.62 -46.86 -6.78
N PRO A 444 -7.20 -45.68 -7.28
CA PRO A 444 -5.93 -45.53 -7.99
C PRO A 444 -4.72 -45.51 -7.03
N ALA A 445 -3.65 -46.23 -7.38
CA ALA A 445 -2.39 -46.29 -6.61
C ALA A 445 -1.62 -44.94 -6.59
N GLY A 446 -1.83 -44.10 -7.60
CA GLY A 446 -1.24 -42.77 -7.70
C GLY A 446 -2.18 -41.77 -8.36
N ARG A 447 -2.04 -40.48 -8.02
CA ARG A 447 -2.80 -39.38 -8.61
C ARG A 447 -1.89 -38.19 -8.94
N LEU A 448 -2.11 -37.58 -10.10
CA LEU A 448 -1.52 -36.28 -10.44
C LEU A 448 -2.21 -35.18 -9.61
N VAL A 449 -1.42 -34.37 -8.92
CA VAL A 449 -1.91 -33.31 -8.03
C VAL A 449 -1.46 -31.95 -8.58
N THR A 450 -2.26 -30.90 -8.34
CA THR A 450 -1.89 -29.55 -8.74
C THR A 450 -0.69 -29.06 -7.94
N PRO A 451 0.35 -28.46 -8.57
CA PRO A 451 0.42 -28.09 -9.98
C PRO A 451 0.93 -29.22 -10.90
N THR A 452 0.14 -29.54 -11.92
CA THR A 452 0.51 -30.50 -13.00
C THR A 452 1.16 -29.83 -14.20
N VAL A 453 1.25 -28.49 -14.18
CA VAL A 453 1.86 -27.66 -15.21
C VAL A 453 2.93 -26.79 -14.56
N ALA A 454 4.14 -26.83 -15.08
CA ALA A 454 5.20 -25.89 -14.78
C ALA A 454 5.24 -24.80 -15.86
N THR A 455 5.46 -23.55 -15.45
CA THR A 455 5.69 -22.43 -16.37
C THR A 455 7.16 -22.06 -16.32
N VAL A 456 7.79 -21.99 -17.48
CA VAL A 456 9.18 -21.57 -17.64
C VAL A 456 9.18 -20.23 -18.34
N THR A 457 9.85 -19.23 -17.75
CA THR A 457 10.05 -17.91 -18.35
C THR A 457 11.49 -17.81 -18.83
N ILE A 458 11.66 -17.49 -20.11
CA ILE A 458 12.94 -17.21 -20.76
C ILE A 458 13.16 -15.70 -20.66
N LEU A 459 14.31 -15.32 -20.13
CA LEU A 459 14.73 -13.94 -19.97
C LEU A 459 15.78 -13.64 -21.04
N ASP A 460 15.47 -12.70 -21.92
CA ASP A 460 16.35 -12.21 -22.97
C ASP A 460 17.59 -11.50 -22.39
N ASP A 461 18.76 -11.74 -22.96
CA ASP A 461 20.01 -11.05 -22.63
C ASP A 461 20.60 -10.20 -23.78
N ASP A 462 19.89 -10.10 -24.90
CA ASP A 462 20.32 -9.40 -26.12
C ASP A 462 19.96 -7.91 -26.15
N HIS A 463 19.34 -7.40 -25.09
CA HIS A 463 19.15 -5.97 -24.95
C HIS A 463 20.50 -5.22 -24.93
N ALA A 464 20.56 -4.06 -25.62
CA ALA A 464 21.78 -3.24 -25.72
C ALA A 464 22.23 -2.63 -24.37
N GLY A 465 21.43 -2.78 -23.32
CA GLY A 465 21.73 -2.37 -21.96
C GLY A 465 21.25 -0.98 -21.59
N ILE A 466 20.97 -0.82 -20.30
CA ILE A 466 20.56 0.42 -19.64
C ILE A 466 21.78 0.95 -18.88
N PHE A 467 22.17 2.19 -19.18
CA PHE A 467 23.34 2.82 -18.60
C PHE A 467 22.96 3.70 -17.41
N GLY A 468 23.72 3.58 -16.32
CA GLY A 468 23.54 4.40 -15.13
C GLY A 468 24.81 4.53 -14.30
N PHE A 469 24.82 5.47 -13.37
CA PHE A 469 25.91 5.54 -12.38
C PHE A 469 25.69 4.50 -11.29
N ARG A 470 26.79 3.87 -10.83
CA ARG A 470 26.74 2.96 -9.67
C ARG A 470 26.24 3.67 -8.41
N GLU A 471 26.63 4.93 -8.23
CA GLU A 471 26.24 5.77 -7.10
C GLU A 471 25.77 7.14 -7.59
N ARG A 472 24.69 7.67 -6.99
CA ARG A 472 24.14 8.99 -7.35
C ARG A 472 24.92 10.17 -6.76
N THR A 473 25.77 9.93 -5.78
CA THR A 473 26.55 10.98 -5.10
C THR A 473 27.86 10.40 -4.63
N LEU A 474 28.96 10.87 -5.19
CA LEU A 474 30.31 10.51 -4.78
C LEU A 474 30.90 11.64 -3.95
N ARG A 475 31.56 11.31 -2.83
CA ARG A 475 32.32 12.27 -2.02
C ARG A 475 33.79 12.01 -2.24
N VAL A 476 34.47 13.00 -2.79
CA VAL A 476 35.90 12.97 -3.08
C VAL A 476 36.61 14.05 -2.27
N SER A 477 37.84 13.76 -1.87
CA SER A 477 38.71 14.75 -1.21
C SER A 477 39.53 15.47 -2.27
N GLU A 478 39.77 16.77 -2.08
CA GLU A 478 40.55 17.60 -3.03
C GLU A 478 41.98 17.07 -3.21
N CYS A 479 42.56 16.49 -2.17
CA CYS A 479 43.89 15.86 -2.20
C CYS A 479 43.95 14.55 -3.03
N GLN A 480 42.83 14.03 -3.53
CA GLN A 480 42.81 12.77 -4.30
C GLN A 480 43.28 12.98 -5.75
N GLY A 481 43.22 14.21 -6.27
CA GLY A 481 43.69 14.59 -7.61
C GLY A 481 42.83 14.08 -8.78
N THR A 482 42.24 12.89 -8.66
CA THR A 482 41.33 12.31 -9.66
C THR A 482 40.13 11.62 -9.00
N ALA A 483 38.92 12.01 -9.39
CA ALA A 483 37.68 11.31 -9.08
C ALA A 483 37.46 10.18 -10.08
N GLU A 484 37.35 8.95 -9.60
CA GLU A 484 36.92 7.81 -10.41
C GLU A 484 35.40 7.60 -10.26
N VAL A 485 34.68 7.65 -11.38
CA VAL A 485 33.24 7.45 -11.41
C VAL A 485 32.91 6.24 -12.27
N THR A 486 32.23 5.26 -11.70
CA THR A 486 31.85 4.03 -12.42
C THR A 486 30.46 4.16 -13.02
N VAL A 487 30.38 3.94 -14.32
CA VAL A 487 29.14 3.77 -15.08
C VAL A 487 28.91 2.28 -15.28
N VAL A 488 27.70 1.82 -14.97
CA VAL A 488 27.26 0.44 -15.10
C VAL A 488 26.24 0.33 -16.23
N ARG A 489 26.33 -0.77 -16.98
CA ARG A 489 25.40 -1.22 -18.02
C ARG A 489 24.65 -2.44 -17.47
N GLY A 490 23.34 -2.36 -17.38
CA GLY A 490 22.48 -3.43 -16.85
C GLY A 490 21.35 -3.79 -17.81
N SER A 491 20.62 -4.89 -17.53
CA SER A 491 19.53 -5.36 -18.41
C SER A 491 20.01 -5.62 -19.83
N GLY A 492 21.12 -6.36 -19.98
CA GLY A 492 21.74 -6.71 -21.27
C GLY A 492 23.10 -6.05 -21.52
N ALA A 493 23.96 -6.75 -22.26
CA ALA A 493 25.33 -6.32 -22.57
C ALA A 493 25.68 -6.46 -24.06
N ARG A 494 24.66 -6.65 -24.92
CA ARG A 494 24.85 -6.99 -26.33
C ARG A 494 25.26 -5.82 -27.21
N GLY A 495 26.29 -6.02 -28.01
CA GLY A 495 26.82 -5.07 -28.97
C GLY A 495 27.57 -3.89 -28.37
N THR A 496 28.20 -3.11 -29.26
CA THR A 496 29.04 -1.97 -28.88
C THR A 496 28.22 -0.69 -28.75
N VAL A 497 28.30 0.00 -27.60
CA VAL A 497 27.54 1.23 -27.34
C VAL A 497 28.47 2.37 -26.98
N LEU A 498 28.32 3.51 -27.67
CA LEU A 498 28.97 4.77 -27.31
C LEU A 498 28.07 5.57 -26.38
N LEU A 499 28.58 5.93 -25.21
CA LEU A 499 27.89 6.73 -24.21
C LEU A 499 28.63 8.06 -23.99
N PRO A 500 28.13 9.17 -24.56
CA PRO A 500 28.73 10.48 -24.32
C PRO A 500 28.52 10.91 -22.87
N TYR A 501 29.52 11.56 -22.28
CA TYR A 501 29.43 12.17 -20.96
C TYR A 501 30.04 13.57 -20.95
N ARG A 502 29.58 14.40 -20.02
CA ARG A 502 30.13 15.75 -19.79
C ARG A 502 30.01 16.15 -18.33
N THR A 503 30.94 16.97 -17.86
CA THR A 503 30.83 17.68 -16.59
C THR A 503 29.94 18.91 -16.71
N ARG A 504 29.26 19.28 -15.62
CA ARG A 504 28.44 20.48 -15.51
C ARG A 504 28.64 21.14 -14.16
N ASP A 505 28.88 22.45 -14.20
CA ASP A 505 29.11 23.27 -13.02
C ASP A 505 27.92 23.26 -12.04
N GLY A 506 28.25 23.16 -10.76
CA GLY A 506 27.33 23.34 -9.63
C GLY A 506 27.74 24.55 -8.80
N THR A 507 28.10 24.34 -7.53
CA THR A 507 28.83 25.36 -6.76
C THR A 507 30.32 25.36 -7.11
N ALA A 508 30.88 24.18 -7.42
CA ALA A 508 32.21 24.06 -7.98
C ALA A 508 32.24 24.53 -9.43
N ARG A 509 33.27 25.28 -9.79
CA ARG A 509 33.50 25.76 -11.16
C ARG A 509 34.57 24.92 -11.86
N GLY A 510 34.27 24.55 -13.11
CA GLY A 510 35.21 23.94 -14.05
C GLY A 510 36.27 24.93 -14.53
N GLY A 511 36.94 24.60 -15.63
CA GLY A 511 38.02 25.41 -16.21
C GLY A 511 39.32 25.42 -15.40
N GLY A 512 39.52 24.43 -14.53
CA GLY A 512 40.73 24.30 -13.71
C GLY A 512 40.72 25.11 -12.42
N VAL A 513 39.56 25.60 -11.97
CA VAL A 513 39.41 26.27 -10.68
C VAL A 513 39.26 25.22 -9.56
N HIS A 514 38.17 24.45 -9.56
CA HIS A 514 37.96 23.35 -8.59
C HIS A 514 38.11 21.97 -9.25
N TYR A 515 37.83 21.86 -10.55
CA TYR A 515 38.04 20.66 -11.34
C TYR A 515 38.34 21.01 -12.80
N GLU A 516 38.96 20.07 -13.54
CA GLU A 516 39.15 20.19 -14.98
C GLU A 516 37.92 19.64 -15.72
N ASP A 517 37.38 20.40 -16.67
CA ASP A 517 36.20 19.97 -17.44
C ASP A 517 36.50 18.70 -18.24
N ALA A 518 35.68 17.68 -18.05
CA ALA A 518 35.81 16.40 -18.73
C ALA A 518 34.60 16.19 -19.65
N CYS A 519 34.86 16.01 -20.93
CA CYS A 519 33.88 15.58 -21.91
C CYS A 519 34.49 14.49 -22.80
N GLY A 520 33.70 13.47 -23.12
CA GLY A 520 34.15 12.36 -23.95
C GLY A 520 33.04 11.36 -24.22
N GLU A 521 33.40 10.25 -24.84
CA GLU A 521 32.50 9.13 -25.13
C GLU A 521 33.08 7.86 -24.50
N LEU A 522 32.27 7.15 -23.73
CA LEU A 522 32.60 5.83 -23.19
C LEU A 522 32.15 4.78 -24.21
N GLU A 523 33.08 4.06 -24.79
CA GLU A 523 32.80 2.94 -25.71
C GLU A 523 32.65 1.65 -24.91
N PHE A 524 31.45 1.17 -24.67
CA PHE A 524 31.22 -0.16 -24.09
C PHE A 524 31.31 -1.21 -25.19
N GLY A 525 32.22 -2.17 -25.03
CA GLY A 525 32.31 -3.35 -25.89
C GLY A 525 31.15 -4.32 -25.70
N ASP A 526 31.16 -5.38 -26.50
CA ASP A 526 30.28 -6.54 -26.30
C ASP A 526 30.62 -7.21 -24.96
N ASP A 527 29.60 -7.62 -24.20
CA ASP A 527 29.69 -8.19 -22.84
C ASP A 527 30.31 -7.29 -21.76
N GLU A 528 30.58 -6.02 -22.08
CA GLU A 528 31.16 -5.09 -21.13
C GLU A 528 30.06 -4.43 -20.27
N THR A 529 30.07 -4.74 -18.97
CA THR A 529 29.03 -4.31 -18.01
C THR A 529 29.37 -3.07 -17.20
N ALA A 530 30.64 -2.64 -17.17
CA ALA A 530 31.04 -1.45 -16.42
C ALA A 530 32.26 -0.75 -17.02
N LYS A 531 32.25 0.59 -16.99
CA LYS A 531 33.41 1.44 -17.32
C LYS A 531 33.62 2.51 -16.27
N THR A 532 34.88 2.87 -16.04
CA THR A 532 35.26 3.97 -15.17
C THR A 532 35.65 5.18 -16.00
N LEU A 533 35.15 6.35 -15.60
CA LEU A 533 35.59 7.65 -16.10
C LEU A 533 36.40 8.36 -15.00
N GLN A 534 37.39 9.14 -15.40
CA GLN A 534 38.26 9.88 -14.50
C GLN A 534 38.06 11.38 -14.71
N VAL A 535 37.77 12.12 -13.64
CA VAL A 535 37.69 13.58 -13.64
C VAL A 535 38.77 14.13 -12.73
N ARG A 536 39.62 15.04 -13.22
CA ARG A 536 40.70 15.61 -12.41
C ARG A 536 40.17 16.69 -11.48
N ILE A 537 40.49 16.56 -10.20
CA ILE A 537 40.16 17.54 -9.15
C ILE A 537 41.40 18.39 -8.91
N VAL A 538 41.21 19.71 -8.78
CA VAL A 538 42.28 20.65 -8.48
C VAL A 538 42.29 20.91 -6.98
N ASP A 539 43.45 20.73 -6.34
CA ASP A 539 43.65 21.05 -4.92
C ASP A 539 43.86 22.55 -4.77
N ALA A 540 42.95 23.23 -4.07
CA ALA A 540 43.02 24.66 -3.83
C ALA A 540 43.64 24.93 -2.45
N GLU A 541 44.59 25.87 -2.38
CA GLU A 541 45.25 26.25 -1.11
C GLU A 541 44.32 27.00 -0.13
N ALA A 542 43.07 27.28 -0.52
CA ALA A 542 42.06 27.94 0.29
C ALA A 542 41.10 26.92 0.91
N TYR A 543 40.78 27.11 2.20
CA TYR A 543 39.73 26.31 2.83
C TYR A 543 38.35 26.70 2.26
N GLU A 544 37.78 25.81 1.44
CA GLU A 544 36.46 26.00 0.85
C GLU A 544 35.39 25.16 1.56
N ARG A 545 34.14 25.63 1.47
CA ARG A 545 32.98 24.89 1.99
C ARG A 545 32.72 23.69 1.05
N LYS A 546 31.92 22.72 1.50
CA LYS A 546 31.45 21.60 0.66
C LYS A 546 30.89 22.11 -0.67
N ASP A 547 31.63 21.81 -1.73
CA ASP A 547 31.30 22.15 -3.10
C ASP A 547 30.80 20.95 -3.90
N ASN A 548 30.03 21.22 -4.96
CA ASN A 548 29.51 20.19 -5.85
C ASN A 548 29.59 20.57 -7.33
N PHE A 549 29.79 19.56 -8.16
CA PHE A 549 29.61 19.61 -9.60
C PHE A 549 28.86 18.35 -10.04
N PHE A 550 28.37 18.33 -11.27
CA PHE A 550 27.57 17.24 -11.81
C PHE A 550 28.28 16.60 -12.99
N ILE A 551 28.03 15.30 -13.19
CA ILE A 551 28.45 14.56 -14.38
C ILE A 551 27.18 14.03 -15.02
N GLU A 552 26.95 14.40 -16.27
CA GLU A 552 25.77 14.03 -17.04
C GLU A 552 26.15 13.00 -18.09
N LEU A 553 25.40 11.90 -18.15
CA LEU A 553 25.42 10.95 -19.26
C LEU A 553 24.45 11.45 -20.33
N GLY A 554 24.88 11.45 -21.59
CA GLY A 554 24.04 11.75 -22.73
C GLY A 554 23.31 10.50 -23.24
N GLN A 555 22.69 10.63 -24.42
CA GLN A 555 21.97 9.51 -25.05
C GLN A 555 22.96 8.46 -25.58
N PRO A 556 22.81 7.18 -25.21
CA PRO A 556 23.64 6.10 -25.75
C PRO A 556 23.39 5.93 -27.25
N ARG A 557 24.46 5.63 -27.99
CA ARG A 557 24.42 5.35 -29.44
C ARG A 557 24.95 3.96 -29.68
N TRP A 558 24.10 3.09 -30.21
CA TRP A 558 24.52 1.75 -30.62
C TRP A 558 25.33 1.82 -31.91
N LEU A 559 26.58 1.36 -31.86
CA LEU A 559 27.42 1.21 -33.04
C LEU A 559 27.02 -0.09 -33.72
N LYS A 560 26.08 -0.01 -34.67
CA LYS A 560 25.89 -1.10 -35.62
C LYS A 560 27.21 -1.31 -36.33
N ARG A 561 27.89 -2.44 -36.10
CA ARG A 561 28.99 -2.88 -36.96
C ARG A 561 28.47 -2.81 -38.39
N GLY A 562 29.06 -1.94 -39.19
CA GLY A 562 28.80 -1.93 -40.62
C GLY A 562 29.09 -3.35 -41.11
N ILE A 563 28.08 -3.97 -41.73
CA ILE A 563 28.28 -5.13 -42.58
C ILE A 563 29.31 -4.69 -43.62
N SER A 564 30.54 -5.20 -43.48
CA SER A 564 31.54 -5.21 -44.54
C SER A 564 31.59 -6.59 -45.15
#